data_AF-A0A2E6TCG6-F1
#
_entry.id   AF-A0A2E6TCG6-F1
#
_cell.length_a   1.000
_cell.length_b   1.000
_cell.length_c   1.000
_cell.angle_alpha   90.00
_cell.angle_beta   90.00
_cell.angle_gamma   90.00
#
_symmetry.space_group_name_H-M   'P 1'
#
loop_
_entity.id
_entity.type
_entity.pdbx_description
1 polymer ?
#
loop_
_entity_poly.entity_id
_entity_poly.type
_entity_poly.pdbx_seq_one_letter_code
_entity_poly.pdbx_strand_id
1 'polypeptide(L)'
;MNKKKIEVKVFFNESCEICKKEIDIYKKMKNKLEWFDINNKEALLTNLNKDQLSRRLHVLNEGKLVKGAKAFLIVWSNIPKLNFLYKVFSLPIFYHFFAIFYEIIAFALYLKNKYR
;
A
#
# COMPACT_ATOMS: atom_id res chain seq x y z
N MET A 1 18.94 -1.10 25.36
CA MET A 1 17.95 -1.83 24.54
C MET A 1 17.49 -0.92 23.41
N ASN A 2 17.96 -1.16 22.18
CA ASN A 2 17.52 -0.40 21.01
C ASN A 2 16.02 -0.68 20.78
N LYS A 3 15.17 0.34 21.00
CA LYS A 3 13.79 0.30 20.50
C LYS A 3 13.88 0.17 18.99
N LYS A 4 13.71 -1.05 18.47
CA LYS A 4 13.63 -1.32 17.04
C LYS A 4 12.52 -0.41 16.53
N LYS A 5 12.89 0.59 15.73
CA LYS A 5 11.97 1.55 15.12
C LYS A 5 10.87 0.73 14.44
N ILE A 6 9.61 0.99 14.77
CA ILE A 6 8.48 0.31 14.13
C ILE A 6 8.47 0.81 12.69
N GLU A 7 9.05 0.01 11.81
CA GLU A 7 9.32 0.35 10.42
C GLU A 7 8.18 -0.21 9.57
N VAL A 8 7.28 0.68 9.13
CA VAL A 8 6.17 0.32 8.25
C VAL A 8 6.65 0.42 6.81
N LYS A 9 6.86 -0.74 6.17
CA LYS A 9 7.35 -0.83 4.80
C LYS A 9 6.20 -0.98 3.84
N VAL A 10 6.17 -0.15 2.81
CA VAL A 10 5.14 -0.15 1.77
C VAL A 10 5.75 -0.62 0.47
N PHE A 11 5.17 -1.66 -0.12
CA PHE A 11 5.58 -2.21 -1.41
C PHE A 11 4.55 -1.88 -2.48
N PHE A 12 4.98 -1.22 -3.55
CA PHE A 12 4.11 -0.72 -4.61
C PHE A 12 4.79 -0.82 -5.99
N ASN A 13 3.99 -0.89 -7.04
CA ASN A 13 4.49 -1.03 -8.41
C ASN A 13 4.80 0.34 -9.03
N GLU A 14 6.08 0.70 -9.14
CA GLU A 14 6.49 1.98 -9.76
C GLU A 14 6.21 2.03 -11.27
N SER A 15 6.16 0.88 -11.96
CA SER A 15 5.85 0.81 -13.39
C SER A 15 4.38 1.11 -13.70
N CYS A 16 3.49 0.96 -12.71
CA CYS A 16 2.10 1.39 -12.83
C CYS A 16 2.00 2.91 -12.63
N GLU A 17 1.81 3.67 -13.71
CA GLU A 17 1.79 5.15 -13.67
C GLU A 17 0.81 5.74 -12.64
N ILE A 18 -0.41 5.17 -12.54
CA ILE A 18 -1.43 5.64 -11.60
C ILE A 18 -1.02 5.33 -10.16
N CYS A 19 -0.54 4.11 -9.93
CA CYS A 19 -0.04 3.66 -8.63
C CYS A 19 1.14 4.54 -8.18
N LYS A 20 2.10 4.79 -9.08
CA LYS A 20 3.25 5.67 -8.82
C LYS A 20 2.82 7.08 -8.46
N LYS A 21 1.93 7.70 -9.24
CA LYS A 21 1.43 9.06 -8.97
C LYS A 21 0.79 9.16 -7.59
N GLU A 22 -0.03 8.19 -7.20
CA GLU A 22 -0.64 8.13 -5.88
C GLU A 22 0.43 8.08 -4.77
N ILE A 23 1.39 7.16 -4.88
CA ILE A 23 2.44 7.00 -3.87
C ILE A 23 3.39 8.21 -3.82
N ASP A 24 3.71 8.84 -4.95
CA ASP A 24 4.54 10.05 -4.99
C ASP A 24 3.86 11.23 -4.29
N ILE A 25 2.53 11.31 -4.32
CA ILE A 25 1.77 12.30 -3.53
C ILE A 25 1.93 12.00 -2.03
N TYR A 26 1.81 10.73 -1.61
CA TYR A 26 1.99 10.33 -0.21
C TYR A 26 3.42 10.57 0.29
N LYS A 27 4.44 10.26 -0.51
CA LYS A 27 5.86 10.51 -0.22
C LYS A 27 6.15 11.98 0.10
N LYS A 28 5.46 12.92 -0.55
CA LYS A 28 5.60 14.37 -0.31
C LYS A 28 4.93 14.86 0.98
N MET A 29 4.08 14.06 1.60
CA MET A 29 3.46 14.40 2.89
C MET A 29 4.35 13.96 4.04
N LYS A 30 4.28 14.67 5.18
CA LYS A 30 4.93 14.20 6.42
C LYS A 30 4.38 12.81 6.77
N ASN A 31 5.25 11.81 6.85
CA ASN A 31 4.86 10.43 7.13
C ASN A 31 6.00 9.67 7.85
N LYS A 32 5.71 8.47 8.35
CA LYS A 32 6.69 7.58 9.00
C LYS A 32 6.79 6.24 8.26
N LEU A 33 6.65 6.27 6.93
CA LEU A 33 6.60 5.10 6.07
C LEU A 33 7.91 4.97 5.28
N GLU A 34 8.29 3.74 4.97
CA GLU A 34 9.35 3.43 4.02
C GLU A 34 8.75 2.86 2.75
N TRP A 35 9.24 3.29 1.59
CA TRP A 35 8.61 3.00 0.30
C TRP A 35 9.57 2.20 -0.57
N PHE A 36 9.12 1.03 -1.03
CA PHE A 36 9.90 0.12 -1.84
C PHE A 36 9.15 -0.24 -3.12
N ASP A 37 9.82 -0.14 -4.26
CA ASP A 37 9.35 -0.79 -5.48
C ASP A 37 9.30 -2.32 -5.28
N ILE A 38 8.31 -2.98 -5.86
CA ILE A 38 8.24 -4.45 -5.98
C ILE A 38 9.45 -5.09 -6.67
N ASN A 39 10.26 -4.30 -7.40
CA ASN A 39 11.52 -4.74 -8.00
C ASN A 39 12.72 -4.65 -7.05
N ASN A 40 12.59 -3.98 -5.91
CA ASN A 40 13.69 -3.84 -4.95
C ASN A 40 13.94 -5.15 -4.18
N LYS A 41 15.16 -5.37 -3.70
CA LYS A 41 15.56 -6.54 -2.90
C LYS A 41 14.73 -6.67 -1.63
N GLU A 42 14.30 -5.57 -1.01
CA GLU A 42 13.42 -5.58 0.16
C GLU A 42 12.07 -6.27 -0.13
N ALA A 43 11.61 -6.33 -1.38
CA ALA A 43 10.38 -7.05 -1.73
C ALA A 43 10.47 -8.55 -1.39
N LEU A 44 11.67 -9.13 -1.28
CA LEU A 44 11.88 -10.51 -0.84
C LEU A 44 11.32 -10.76 0.57
N LEU A 45 11.23 -9.74 1.42
CA LEU A 45 10.65 -9.83 2.77
C LEU A 45 9.15 -10.18 2.75
N THR A 46 8.47 -9.95 1.62
CA THR A 46 7.04 -10.26 1.47
C THR A 46 6.79 -11.74 1.20
N ASN A 47 7.80 -12.49 0.79
CA ASN A 47 7.68 -13.87 0.30
C ASN A 47 6.64 -14.03 -0.84
N LEU A 48 6.42 -12.96 -1.62
CA LEU A 48 5.54 -12.95 -2.78
C LEU A 48 6.36 -12.71 -4.06
N ASN A 49 5.87 -13.25 -5.17
CA ASN A 49 6.47 -12.97 -6.47
C ASN A 49 6.01 -11.61 -7.03
N LYS A 50 6.67 -11.14 -8.09
CA LYS A 50 6.38 -9.84 -8.71
C LYS A 50 4.95 -9.72 -9.23
N ASP A 51 4.38 -10.79 -9.78
CA ASP A 51 3.00 -10.79 -10.30
C ASP A 51 1.97 -10.63 -9.16
N GLN A 52 2.20 -11.28 -8.02
CA GLN A 52 1.36 -11.12 -6.84
C GLN A 52 1.48 -9.73 -6.23
N LEU A 53 2.72 -9.20 -6.16
CA LEU A 53 2.99 -7.86 -5.64
C LEU A 53 2.45 -6.75 -6.53
N SER A 54 2.43 -6.94 -7.84
CA SER A 54 1.91 -5.93 -8.78
C SER A 54 0.39 -5.78 -8.73
N ARG A 55 -0.34 -6.78 -8.25
CA ARG A 55 -1.82 -6.77 -8.19
C ARG A 55 -2.37 -5.81 -7.14
N ARG A 56 -1.69 -5.59 -6.02
CA ARG A 56 -2.21 -4.82 -4.88
C ARG A 56 -1.11 -4.02 -4.17
N LEU A 57 -1.51 -3.01 -3.40
CA LEU A 57 -0.61 -2.39 -2.43
C LEU A 57 -0.34 -3.37 -1.29
N HIS A 58 0.91 -3.48 -0.86
CA HIS A 58 1.30 -4.33 0.26
C HIS A 58 2.03 -3.50 1.32
N VAL A 59 1.80 -3.82 2.59
CA VAL A 59 2.44 -3.17 3.73
C VAL A 59 2.93 -4.25 4.68
N LEU A 60 4.23 -4.24 4.99
CA LEU A 60 4.79 -5.04 6.07
C LEU A 60 4.83 -4.15 7.31
N ASN A 61 3.97 -4.48 8.29
CA ASN A 61 3.89 -3.79 9.56
C ASN A 61 4.14 -4.79 10.69
N GLU A 62 5.19 -4.56 11.48
CA GLU A 62 5.55 -5.43 12.62
C GLU A 62 5.66 -6.93 12.24
N GLY A 63 6.23 -7.22 11.06
CA GLY A 63 6.38 -8.59 10.54
C GLY A 63 5.11 -9.17 9.92
N LYS A 64 3.97 -8.46 9.99
CA LYS A 64 2.72 -8.88 9.36
C LYS A 64 2.55 -8.22 7.99
N LEU A 65 2.46 -9.05 6.96
CA LEU A 65 2.14 -8.59 5.60
C LEU A 65 0.62 -8.35 5.46
N VAL A 66 0.25 -7.11 5.18
CA VAL A 66 -1.11 -6.65 4.94
C VAL A 66 -1.21 -6.18 3.49
N LYS A 67 -2.37 -6.39 2.85
CA LYS A 67 -2.56 -6.09 1.42
C LYS A 67 -3.88 -5.43 1.12
N GLY A 68 -3.95 -4.78 -0.04
CA GLY A 68 -5.17 -4.19 -0.59
C GLY A 68 -5.71 -3.05 0.25
N ALA A 69 -7.04 -2.91 0.34
CA ALA A 69 -7.70 -1.84 1.09
C ALA A 69 -7.21 -1.73 2.56
N LYS A 70 -6.91 -2.86 3.23
CA LYS A 70 -6.34 -2.81 4.60
C LYS A 70 -4.94 -2.20 4.65
N ALA A 71 -4.13 -2.39 3.60
CA ALA A 71 -2.82 -1.75 3.50
C ALA A 71 -2.97 -0.22 3.39
N PHE A 72 -3.95 0.28 2.64
CA PHE A 72 -4.25 1.72 2.58
C PHE A 72 -4.64 2.30 3.94
N LEU A 73 -5.43 1.59 4.75
CA LEU A 73 -5.75 2.07 6.10
C LEU A 73 -4.49 2.26 6.95
N ILE A 74 -3.51 1.36 6.87
CA ILE A 74 -2.22 1.49 7.57
C ILE A 74 -1.41 2.66 7.02
N VAL A 75 -1.38 2.84 5.70
CA VAL A 75 -0.70 3.99 5.08
C VAL A 75 -1.33 5.31 5.57
N TRP A 76 -2.65 5.43 5.51
CA TRP A 76 -3.35 6.65 5.90
C TRP A 76 -3.27 6.94 7.40
N SER A 77 -3.22 5.91 8.27
CA SER A 77 -3.01 6.12 9.70
C SER A 77 -1.61 6.66 10.02
N ASN A 78 -0.62 6.41 9.15
CA ASN A 78 0.77 6.87 9.30
C ASN A 78 1.07 8.20 8.60
N ILE A 79 0.08 8.78 7.90
CA ILE A 79 0.18 10.09 7.25
C ILE A 79 -0.79 11.03 7.97
N PRO A 80 -0.32 11.97 8.83
CA PRO A 80 -1.21 12.82 9.63
C PRO A 80 -2.27 13.57 8.82
N LYS A 81 -1.94 14.01 7.59
CA LYS A 81 -2.88 14.69 6.69
C LYS A 81 -4.02 13.77 6.18
N LEU A 82 -3.82 12.46 6.14
CA LEU A 82 -4.78 11.47 5.64
C LEU A 82 -5.44 10.68 6.77
N ASN A 83 -5.14 10.99 8.03
CA ASN A 83 -5.69 10.28 9.18
C ASN A 83 -7.23 10.38 9.24
N PHE A 84 -7.82 11.44 8.67
CA PHE A 84 -9.28 11.51 8.53
C PHE A 84 -9.83 10.41 7.59
N LEU A 85 -9.15 10.08 6.50
CA LEU A 85 -9.53 8.99 5.60
C LEU A 85 -9.47 7.65 6.35
N TYR A 86 -8.41 7.42 7.13
CA TYR A 86 -8.33 6.25 7.99
C TYR A 86 -9.54 6.15 8.94
N LYS A 87 -9.90 7.24 9.63
CA LYS A 87 -11.05 7.25 10.54
C LYS A 87 -12.37 6.94 9.83
N VAL A 88 -12.60 7.51 8.64
CA VAL A 88 -13.83 7.27 7.86
C VAL A 88 -13.87 5.85 7.32
N PHE A 89 -12.81 5.41 6.63
CA PHE A 89 -12.76 4.12 5.95
C PHE A 89 -12.40 2.93 6.85
N SER A 90 -12.14 3.15 8.14
CA SER A 90 -12.03 2.08 9.14
C SER A 90 -13.39 1.65 9.70
N LEU A 91 -14.44 2.46 9.50
CA LEU A 91 -15.80 2.09 9.85
C LEU A 91 -16.28 0.93 8.96
N PRO A 92 -16.96 -0.11 9.50
CA PRO A 92 -17.28 -1.33 8.75
C PRO A 92 -17.97 -1.09 7.41
N ILE A 93 -19.02 -0.26 7.39
CA ILE A 93 -19.81 0.03 6.18
C ILE A 93 -18.93 0.68 5.10
N PHE A 94 -18.24 1.77 5.45
CA PHE A 94 -17.37 2.48 4.51
C PHE A 94 -16.19 1.61 4.06
N TYR A 95 -15.65 0.78 4.96
CA TYR A 95 -14.60 -0.16 4.63
C TYR A 95 -15.06 -1.16 3.56
N HIS A 96 -16.28 -1.71 3.67
CA HIS A 96 -16.79 -2.67 2.69
C HIS A 96 -16.92 -2.04 1.30
N PHE A 97 -17.51 -0.85 1.19
CA PHE A 97 -17.61 -0.14 -0.08
C PHE A 97 -16.23 0.20 -0.66
N PHE A 98 -15.32 0.71 0.18
CA PHE A 98 -13.96 1.02 -0.22
C PHE A 98 -13.20 -0.23 -0.71
N ALA A 99 -13.31 -1.35 0.00
CA ALA A 99 -12.62 -2.59 -0.35
C ALA A 99 -13.09 -3.16 -1.69
N ILE A 100 -14.40 -3.12 -1.96
CA ILE A 100 -14.97 -3.56 -3.25
C ILE A 100 -14.50 -2.64 -4.38
N PHE A 101 -14.67 -1.33 -4.21
CA PHE A 101 -14.25 -0.36 -5.22
C PHE A 101 -12.76 -0.44 -5.52
N TYR A 102 -11.94 -0.53 -4.47
CA TYR A 102 -10.50 -0.72 -4.57
C TYR A 102 -10.14 -1.99 -5.35
N GLU A 103 -10.76 -3.14 -5.06
CA GLU A 103 -10.41 -4.40 -5.73
C GLU A 103 -10.75 -4.35 -7.23
N ILE A 104 -11.86 -3.69 -7.61
CA ILE A 104 -12.22 -3.49 -9.02
C ILE A 104 -11.15 -2.66 -9.74
N ILE A 105 -10.76 -1.52 -9.16
CA ILE A 105 -9.73 -0.66 -9.75
C ILE A 105 -8.37 -1.37 -9.80
N ALA A 106 -7.97 -2.02 -8.71
CA ALA A 106 -6.70 -2.73 -8.62
C ALA A 106 -6.61 -3.82 -9.68
N PHE A 107 -7.68 -4.58 -9.90
CA PHE A 107 -7.74 -5.59 -10.94
C PHE A 107 -7.66 -5.00 -12.35
N ALA A 108 -8.41 -3.92 -12.63
CA ALA A 108 -8.37 -3.23 -13.92
C ALA A 108 -6.96 -2.68 -14.23
N LEU A 109 -6.31 -2.05 -13.25
CA LEU A 109 -4.95 -1.52 -13.38
C LEU A 109 -3.91 -2.63 -13.55
N TYR A 110 -4.06 -3.74 -12.83
CA TYR A 110 -3.21 -4.91 -12.98
C TYR A 110 -3.26 -5.47 -14.41
N LEU A 111 -4.45 -5.67 -14.97
CA LEU A 111 -4.61 -6.13 -16.35
C LEU A 111 -4.02 -5.11 -17.33
N LYS A 112 -4.34 -3.83 -17.18
CA LYS A 112 -3.79 -2.77 -18.04
C LYS A 112 -2.27 -2.75 -18.01
N ASN A 113 -1.64 -2.95 -16.85
CA ASN A 113 -0.19 -2.94 -16.72
C ASN A 113 0.47 -4.25 -17.16
N LYS A 114 -0.26 -5.38 -17.13
CA LYS A 114 0.25 -6.69 -17.55
C LYS A 114 0.27 -6.87 -19.06
N TYR A 115 -0.68 -6.25 -19.77
CA TYR A 115 -0.83 -6.35 -21.23
C TYR A 115 -0.40 -5.09 -21.99
N ARG A 116 0.26 -4.15 -21.31
CA ARG A 116 0.92 -3.00 -21.92
C ARG A 116 2.36 -3.37 -22.24
#